data_AF-A0AAW6E8E2-F1
#
_entry.id   AF-A0AAW6E8E2-F1
#
_cell.length_a   1.000
_cell.length_b   1.000
_cell.length_c   1.000
_cell.angle_alpha   90.00
_cell.angle_beta   90.00
_cell.angle_gamma   90.00
#
_symmetry.space_group_name_H-M   'P 1'
#
loop_
_entity.id
_entity.type
_entity.pdbx_description
1 polymer ?
#
loop_
_entity_poly.entity_id
_entity_poly.type
_entity_poly.pdbx_seq_one_letter_code
_entity_poly.pdbx_strand_id
1 'polypeptide(L)'
;MQEWLMTITLGIIGAFLIAVTYAALYQSKKSKKHISGFPFFGGFILAVAFLFSPIKWLAFLGFIDYGLWLLPYVLIMDYYNNKKFKKIYVQQNFEQRISDESKELRIRIYERNEEWVQPYITNLVYELKVPKLLYAVCTDQNGKKFLLIDKCKRKGNIEIVPFDNNTILLTDLNSKNVDYSVEIEIKDNP
;
A
#
# COMPACT_ATOMS: atom_id res chain seq x y z
N MET A 1 -43.49 4.39 12.02
CA MET A 1 -43.31 2.93 11.95
C MET A 1 -42.40 2.53 10.79
N GLN A 2 -42.62 3.06 9.58
CA GLN A 2 -41.80 2.77 8.39
C GLN A 2 -40.33 3.21 8.52
N GLU A 3 -40.04 4.37 9.11
CA GLU A 3 -38.67 4.85 9.35
C GLU A 3 -37.89 3.90 10.29
N TRP A 4 -38.50 3.49 11.40
CA TRP A 4 -37.91 2.53 12.33
C TRP A 4 -37.67 1.17 11.68
N LEU A 5 -38.59 0.69 10.84
CA LEU A 5 -38.43 -0.56 10.10
C LEU A 5 -37.23 -0.48 9.14
N MET A 6 -37.08 0.63 8.42
CA MET A 6 -35.94 0.87 7.53
C MET A 6 -34.62 0.92 8.29
N THR A 7 -34.55 1.69 9.38
CA THR A 7 -33.36 1.77 10.23
C THR A 7 -32.97 0.40 10.79
N ILE A 8 -33.92 -0.38 11.31
CA ILE A 8 -33.64 -1.70 11.86
C ILE A 8 -33.14 -2.65 10.76
N THR A 9 -33.79 -2.66 9.60
CA THR A 9 -33.42 -3.53 8.48
C THR A 9 -32.01 -3.20 7.97
N LEU A 10 -31.75 -1.93 7.67
CA LEU A 10 -30.44 -1.47 7.21
C LEU A 10 -29.37 -1.65 8.30
N GLY A 11 -29.71 -1.38 9.56
CA GLY A 11 -28.81 -1.54 10.70
C GLY A 11 -28.37 -3.00 10.89
N ILE A 12 -29.30 -3.96 10.77
CA ILE A 12 -28.98 -5.39 10.83
C ILE A 12 -28.06 -5.79 9.67
N ILE A 13 -28.37 -5.34 8.45
CA ILE A 13 -27.54 -5.63 7.27
C ILE A 13 -26.12 -5.05 7.45
N GLY A 14 -26.01 -3.80 7.88
CA GLY A 14 -24.74 -3.14 8.15
C GLY A 14 -23.92 -3.88 9.21
N ALA A 15 -24.54 -4.19 10.36
CA ALA A 15 -23.88 -4.93 11.44
C ALA A 15 -23.45 -6.35 11.01
N PHE A 16 -24.28 -7.05 10.23
CA PHE A 16 -23.95 -8.35 9.68
C PHE A 16 -22.73 -8.30 8.75
N LEU A 17 -22.68 -7.32 7.84
CA LEU A 17 -21.53 -7.15 6.93
C LEU A 17 -20.25 -6.81 7.68
N ILE A 18 -20.32 -5.98 8.72
CA ILE A 18 -19.18 -5.71 9.61
C ILE A 18 -18.71 -7.03 10.25
N ALA A 19 -19.62 -7.80 10.84
CA ALA A 19 -19.29 -9.05 11.51
C ALA A 19 -18.64 -10.08 10.55
N VAL A 20 -19.21 -10.25 9.35
CA VAL A 20 -18.65 -11.13 8.30
C VAL A 20 -17.24 -10.68 7.91
N THR A 21 -17.01 -9.38 7.78
CA THR A 21 -15.69 -8.86 7.39
C THR A 21 -14.65 -9.09 8.49
N TYR A 22 -15.01 -8.89 9.76
CA TYR A 22 -14.12 -9.22 10.89
C TYR A 22 -13.87 -10.73 11.01
N ALA A 23 -14.88 -11.56 10.77
CA ALA A 23 -14.72 -13.02 10.72
C ALA A 23 -13.77 -13.46 9.59
N ALA A 24 -13.93 -12.88 8.40
CA ALA A 24 -13.04 -13.12 7.26
C ALA A 24 -11.59 -12.73 7.58
N LEU A 25 -11.36 -11.57 8.21
CA LEU A 25 -10.02 -11.15 8.66
C LEU A 25 -9.42 -12.14 9.67
N TYR A 26 -10.19 -12.53 10.68
CA TYR A 26 -9.75 -13.48 11.70
C TYR A 26 -9.39 -14.84 11.08
N GLN A 27 -10.25 -15.35 10.20
CA GLN A 27 -10.04 -16.65 9.55
C GLN A 27 -8.91 -16.60 8.53
N SER A 28 -8.75 -15.49 7.80
CA SER A 28 -7.62 -15.26 6.90
C SER A 28 -6.29 -15.33 7.65
N LYS A 29 -6.21 -14.66 8.80
CA LYS A 29 -5.03 -14.71 9.68
C LYS A 29 -4.77 -16.11 10.23
N LYS A 30 -5.81 -16.83 10.68
CA LYS A 30 -5.68 -18.20 11.23
C LYS A 30 -5.26 -19.23 10.18
N SER A 31 -5.86 -19.17 9.00
CA SER A 31 -5.63 -20.15 7.91
C SER A 31 -4.44 -19.84 7.02
N LYS A 32 -3.84 -18.64 7.15
CA LYS A 32 -2.80 -18.09 6.24
C LYS A 32 -3.25 -18.03 4.77
N LYS A 33 -4.56 -18.11 4.50
CA LYS A 33 -5.14 -17.97 3.16
C LYS A 33 -5.94 -16.69 3.09
N HIS A 34 -5.86 -15.98 1.96
CA HIS A 34 -6.65 -14.78 1.76
C HIS A 34 -8.14 -15.14 1.70
N ILE A 35 -8.94 -14.52 2.57
CA ILE A 35 -10.40 -14.61 2.56
C ILE A 35 -10.92 -13.19 2.37
N SER A 36 -11.71 -13.00 1.33
CA SER A 36 -12.30 -11.70 1.00
C SER A 36 -13.41 -11.34 1.99
N GLY A 37 -13.47 -10.08 2.36
CA GLY A 37 -14.59 -9.48 3.10
C GLY A 37 -15.12 -8.25 2.37
N PHE A 38 -16.03 -7.51 3.02
CA PHE A 38 -16.65 -6.30 2.48
C PHE A 38 -16.28 -5.09 3.36
N PRO A 39 -15.00 -4.66 3.34
CA PRO A 39 -14.59 -3.49 4.13
C PRO A 39 -15.40 -2.26 3.74
N PHE A 40 -15.55 -1.33 4.69
CA PHE A 40 -16.23 -0.03 4.53
C PHE A 40 -17.76 -0.12 4.35
N PHE A 41 -18.27 -1.05 3.54
CA PHE A 41 -19.69 -1.11 3.18
C PHE A 41 -20.61 -1.36 4.37
N GLY A 42 -20.21 -2.23 5.31
CA GLY A 42 -21.01 -2.50 6.51
C GLY A 42 -21.14 -1.26 7.40
N GLY A 43 -20.03 -0.57 7.65
CA GLY A 43 -20.00 0.69 8.39
C GLY A 43 -20.79 1.81 7.72
N PHE A 44 -20.69 1.92 6.39
CA PHE A 44 -21.43 2.91 5.61
C PHE A 44 -22.95 2.69 5.70
N ILE A 45 -23.43 1.47 5.49
CA ILE A 45 -24.85 1.13 5.59
C ILE A 45 -25.37 1.38 7.00
N LEU A 46 -24.58 1.01 8.02
CA LEU A 46 -24.94 1.24 9.43
C LEU A 46 -25.04 2.75 9.75
N ALA A 47 -24.11 3.56 9.24
CA ALA A 47 -24.15 5.01 9.42
C ALA A 47 -25.39 5.63 8.75
N VAL A 48 -25.69 5.23 7.51
CA VAL A 48 -26.88 5.68 6.77
C VAL A 48 -28.17 5.29 7.50
N ALA A 49 -28.25 4.06 8.01
CA ALA A 49 -29.41 3.57 8.75
C ALA A 49 -29.77 4.47 9.95
N PHE A 50 -28.75 4.88 10.72
CA PHE A 50 -28.95 5.71 11.91
C PHE A 50 -29.08 7.20 11.59
N LEU A 51 -28.51 7.70 10.48
CA LEU A 51 -28.72 9.08 10.02
C LEU A 51 -30.20 9.36 9.67
N PHE A 52 -30.89 8.36 9.10
CA PHE A 52 -32.33 8.41 8.85
C PHE A 52 -33.19 8.06 10.07
N SER A 53 -32.57 7.69 11.19
CA SER A 53 -33.28 7.37 12.43
C SER A 53 -33.44 8.59 13.34
N PRO A 54 -34.37 8.55 14.32
CA PRO A 54 -34.46 9.57 15.37
C PRO A 54 -33.18 9.68 16.22
N ILE A 55 -32.36 8.63 16.29
CA ILE A 55 -31.15 8.55 17.13
C ILE A 55 -29.90 8.65 16.25
N LYS A 56 -29.68 9.82 15.67
CA LYS A 56 -28.60 10.09 14.71
C LYS A 56 -27.20 9.82 15.25
N TRP A 57 -26.99 9.96 16.55
CA TRP A 57 -25.71 9.68 17.21
C TRP A 57 -25.26 8.22 17.05
N LEU A 58 -26.16 7.27 16.80
CA LEU A 58 -25.75 5.89 16.54
C LEU A 58 -25.07 5.70 15.18
N ALA A 59 -25.12 6.70 14.29
CA ALA A 59 -24.37 6.67 13.03
C ALA A 59 -22.85 6.57 13.25
N PHE A 60 -22.35 7.03 14.41
CA PHE A 60 -20.94 6.87 14.79
C PHE A 60 -20.52 5.41 14.96
N LEU A 61 -21.45 4.46 15.14
CA LEU A 61 -21.14 3.02 15.14
C LEU A 61 -20.61 2.55 13.79
N GLY A 62 -20.91 3.26 12.70
CA GLY A 62 -20.33 2.98 11.39
C GLY A 62 -18.80 3.00 11.40
N PHE A 63 -18.18 3.83 12.26
CA PHE A 63 -16.72 3.93 12.42
C PHE A 63 -16.05 2.68 13.00
N ILE A 64 -16.81 1.66 13.45
CA ILE A 64 -16.26 0.37 13.87
C ILE A 64 -15.72 -0.42 12.65
N ASP A 65 -16.21 -0.13 11.44
CA ASP A 65 -15.70 -0.74 10.23
C ASP A 65 -14.27 -0.27 9.93
N TYR A 66 -13.31 -1.19 9.95
CA TYR A 66 -11.90 -0.86 9.73
C TYR A 66 -11.63 -0.31 8.33
N GLY A 67 -12.50 -0.58 7.35
CA GLY A 67 -12.34 -0.06 5.98
C GLY A 67 -12.35 1.48 5.95
N LEU A 68 -13.09 2.11 6.85
CA LEU A 68 -13.12 3.57 7.00
C LEU A 68 -11.77 4.13 7.47
N TRP A 69 -11.07 3.40 8.34
CA TRP A 69 -9.76 3.81 8.87
C TRP A 69 -8.60 3.46 7.95
N LEU A 70 -8.79 2.51 7.02
CA LEU A 70 -7.76 2.08 6.08
C LEU A 70 -7.32 3.23 5.16
N LEU A 71 -8.27 4.01 4.63
CA LEU A 71 -7.98 5.12 3.72
C LEU A 71 -7.12 6.22 4.37
N PRO A 72 -7.51 6.83 5.51
CA PRO A 72 -6.67 7.83 6.15
C PRO A 72 -5.33 7.24 6.60
N TYR A 73 -5.29 5.99 7.04
CA TYR A 73 -4.04 5.32 7.39
C TYR A 73 -3.07 5.25 6.20
N VAL A 74 -3.52 4.81 5.02
CA VAL A 74 -2.69 4.72 3.81
C VAL A 74 -2.21 6.11 3.39
N LEU A 75 -3.09 7.11 3.33
CA LEU A 75 -2.72 8.48 2.96
C LEU A 75 -1.66 9.08 3.90
N ILE A 76 -1.81 8.86 5.20
CA ILE A 76 -0.85 9.34 6.21
C ILE A 76 0.50 8.61 6.02
N MET A 77 0.48 7.29 5.82
CA MET A 77 1.70 6.51 5.63
C MET A 77 2.45 6.93 4.36
N ASP A 78 1.72 7.12 3.25
CA ASP A 78 2.27 7.61 1.99
C ASP A 78 2.89 8.99 2.15
N TYR A 79 2.24 9.89 2.89
CA TYR A 79 2.80 11.21 3.18
C TYR A 79 4.14 11.11 3.93
N TYR A 80 4.22 10.27 4.96
CA TYR A 80 5.46 10.08 5.73
C TYR A 80 6.57 9.47 4.88
N ASN A 81 6.27 8.44 4.09
CA ASN A 81 7.21 7.79 3.20
C ASN A 81 7.76 8.78 2.16
N ASN A 82 6.88 9.52 1.48
CA ASN A 82 7.29 10.53 0.51
C ASN A 82 8.12 11.66 1.15
N LYS A 83 7.74 12.11 2.35
CA LYS A 83 8.50 13.13 3.09
C LYS A 83 9.91 12.66 3.42
N LYS A 84 10.09 11.38 3.72
CA LYS A 84 11.39 10.78 4.01
C LYS A 84 12.31 10.79 2.77
N PHE A 85 11.82 10.30 1.63
CA PHE A 85 12.58 10.27 0.38
C PHE A 85 12.84 11.68 -0.17
N LYS A 86 11.88 12.60 -0.06
CA LYS A 86 12.02 14.00 -0.50
C LYS A 86 13.22 14.71 0.13
N LYS A 87 13.55 14.41 1.39
CA LYS A 87 14.75 14.97 2.04
C LYS A 87 16.03 14.60 1.30
N ILE A 88 16.13 13.37 0.80
CA ILE A 88 17.31 12.87 0.09
C ILE A 88 17.36 13.43 -1.32
N TYR A 89 16.22 13.51 -2.01
CA TYR A 89 16.13 14.12 -3.33
C TYR A 89 16.71 15.54 -3.34
N VAL A 90 16.36 16.34 -2.33
CA VAL A 90 16.86 17.72 -2.18
C VAL A 90 18.34 17.75 -1.79
N GLN A 91 18.80 16.85 -0.91
CA GLN A 91 20.19 16.80 -0.47
C GLN A 91 21.17 16.40 -1.58
N GLN A 92 20.75 15.47 -2.45
CA GLN A 92 21.58 14.92 -3.53
C GLN A 92 21.34 15.61 -4.88
N ASN A 93 20.46 16.63 -4.93
CA ASN A 93 20.09 17.35 -6.15
C ASN A 93 19.63 16.46 -7.31
N PHE A 94 18.89 15.37 -7.02
CA PHE A 94 18.32 14.54 -8.08
C PHE A 94 17.33 15.33 -8.93
N GLU A 95 17.30 15.03 -10.24
CA GLU A 95 16.42 15.69 -11.21
C GLU A 95 14.94 15.56 -10.83
N GLN A 96 14.08 16.45 -11.34
CA GLN A 96 12.65 16.39 -11.05
C GLN A 96 12.00 15.10 -11.58
N ARG A 97 10.81 14.80 -11.08
CA ARG A 97 10.02 13.64 -11.47
C ARG A 97 9.69 13.68 -12.97
N ILE A 98 10.23 12.72 -13.71
CA ILE A 98 10.03 12.54 -15.14
C ILE A 98 9.42 11.16 -15.35
N SER A 99 8.36 11.11 -16.13
CA SER A 99 7.78 9.86 -16.62
C SER A 99 8.35 9.58 -18.01
N ASP A 100 8.88 8.39 -18.21
CA ASP A 100 9.41 7.98 -19.51
C ASP A 100 8.67 6.70 -19.96
N GLU A 101 7.78 6.88 -20.94
CA GLU A 101 6.90 5.84 -21.47
C GLU A 101 7.65 4.79 -22.30
N SER A 102 8.86 5.11 -22.75
CA SER A 102 9.72 4.18 -23.48
C SER A 102 10.37 3.13 -22.59
N LYS A 103 10.20 3.25 -21.26
CA LYS A 103 10.79 2.33 -20.29
C LYS A 103 9.75 1.82 -19.31
N GLU A 104 9.99 0.60 -18.84
CA GLU A 104 9.20 -0.04 -17.81
C GLU A 104 10.10 -0.51 -16.68
N LEU A 105 9.54 -0.52 -15.48
CA LEU A 105 10.19 -1.09 -14.32
C LEU A 105 9.62 -2.49 -14.08
N ARG A 106 10.47 -3.51 -14.21
CA ARG A 106 10.15 -4.90 -13.88
C ARG A 106 10.67 -5.24 -12.50
N ILE A 107 9.82 -5.91 -11.71
CA ILE A 107 10.17 -6.45 -10.42
C ILE A 107 9.91 -7.95 -10.43
N ARG A 108 10.93 -8.75 -10.10
CA ARG A 108 10.77 -10.19 -9.88
C ARG A 108 11.02 -10.56 -8.44
N ILE A 109 10.15 -11.40 -7.88
CA ILE A 109 10.27 -11.98 -6.55
C ILE A 109 10.36 -13.50 -6.71
N TYR A 110 11.57 -14.04 -6.62
CA TYR A 110 11.84 -15.43 -6.98
C TYR A 110 11.12 -16.42 -6.08
N GLU A 111 11.09 -16.18 -4.77
CA GLU A 111 10.49 -17.10 -3.80
C GLU A 111 8.95 -17.17 -3.92
N ARG A 112 8.33 -16.24 -4.66
CA ARG A 112 6.89 -16.23 -4.93
C ARG A 112 6.56 -16.55 -6.39
N ASN A 113 7.56 -16.67 -7.26
CA ASN A 113 7.39 -16.75 -8.70
C ASN A 113 6.46 -15.63 -9.24
N GLU A 114 6.66 -14.42 -8.75
CA GLU A 114 5.85 -13.24 -9.11
C GLU A 114 6.69 -12.25 -9.93
N GLU A 115 6.17 -11.83 -11.07
CA GLU A 115 6.70 -10.73 -11.89
C GLU A 115 5.67 -9.60 -11.95
N TRP A 116 6.14 -8.39 -11.70
CA TRP A 116 5.35 -7.16 -11.72
C TRP A 116 5.96 -6.19 -12.71
N VAL A 117 5.11 -5.52 -13.49
CA VAL A 117 5.52 -4.46 -14.42
C VAL A 117 4.88 -3.16 -13.94
N GLN A 118 5.67 -2.10 -13.86
CA GLN A 118 5.25 -0.78 -13.40
C GLN A 118 5.77 0.29 -14.35
N PRO A 119 5.08 1.44 -14.47
CA PRO A 119 5.57 2.55 -15.27
C PRO A 119 6.88 3.07 -14.69
N TYR A 120 7.84 3.39 -15.55
CA TYR A 120 9.11 3.97 -15.13
C TYR A 120 8.98 5.48 -14.91
N ILE A 121 9.03 5.89 -13.65
CA ILE A 121 8.91 7.28 -13.23
C ILE A 121 10.01 7.60 -12.22
N THR A 122 10.85 8.59 -12.53
CA THR A 122 11.92 9.00 -11.63
C THR A 122 11.36 9.69 -10.38
N ASN A 123 12.04 9.52 -9.24
CA ASN A 123 11.68 10.07 -7.93
C ASN A 123 10.28 9.66 -7.41
N LEU A 124 9.65 8.66 -8.02
CA LEU A 124 8.46 8.02 -7.47
C LEU A 124 8.87 6.98 -6.44
N VAL A 125 8.25 7.04 -5.25
CA VAL A 125 8.41 6.00 -4.23
C VAL A 125 7.46 4.85 -4.54
N TYR A 126 8.03 3.69 -4.84
CA TYR A 126 7.31 2.44 -5.05
C TYR A 126 7.34 1.61 -3.77
N GLU A 127 6.26 0.86 -3.50
CA GLU A 127 6.15 -0.02 -2.33
C GLU A 127 5.87 -1.47 -2.76
N LEU A 128 6.69 -2.40 -2.27
CA LEU A 128 6.41 -3.84 -2.27
C LEU A 128 5.96 -4.25 -0.89
N LYS A 129 4.71 -4.70 -0.74
CA LYS A 129 4.15 -5.11 0.57
C LYS A 129 4.81 -6.34 1.18
N VAL A 130 5.36 -7.22 0.35
CA VAL A 130 6.10 -8.42 0.76
C VAL A 130 7.27 -8.55 -0.21
N PRO A 131 8.53 -8.44 0.24
CA PRO A 131 9.02 -8.47 1.63
C PRO A 131 8.91 -7.17 2.48
N LYS A 132 8.15 -6.15 2.07
CA LYS A 132 8.19 -4.76 2.63
C LYS A 132 9.46 -4.02 2.22
N LEU A 133 9.43 -3.48 1.01
CA LEU A 133 10.50 -2.68 0.43
C LEU A 133 9.90 -1.38 -0.10
N LEU A 134 10.47 -0.25 0.30
CA LEU A 134 10.23 1.02 -0.38
C LEU A 134 11.45 1.32 -1.23
N TYR A 135 11.25 1.74 -2.47
CA TYR A 135 12.36 2.11 -3.33
C TYR A 135 11.97 3.19 -4.33
N ALA A 136 12.97 3.91 -4.86
CA ALA A 136 12.77 4.92 -5.88
C ALA A 136 13.97 4.98 -6.81
N VAL A 137 13.74 5.03 -8.12
CA VAL A 137 14.80 5.29 -9.09
C VAL A 137 14.96 6.80 -9.26
N CYS A 138 16.19 7.27 -9.17
CA CYS A 138 16.54 8.69 -9.28
C CYS A 138 17.64 8.87 -10.34
N THR A 139 17.68 10.05 -10.94
CA THR A 139 18.74 10.45 -11.86
C THR A 139 19.42 11.69 -11.32
N ASP A 140 20.75 11.71 -11.31
CA ASP A 140 21.55 12.90 -11.01
C ASP A 140 21.65 13.81 -12.24
N GLN A 141 22.09 15.05 -12.05
CA GLN A 141 22.30 16.07 -13.09
C GLN A 141 23.22 15.60 -14.24
N ASN A 142 24.08 14.61 -13.97
CA ASN A 142 24.96 14.00 -14.96
C ASN A 142 24.31 12.85 -15.75
N GLY A 143 23.00 12.59 -15.56
CA GLY A 143 22.30 11.46 -16.16
C GLY A 143 22.58 10.11 -15.50
N LYS A 144 23.36 10.08 -14.41
CA LYS A 144 23.67 8.84 -13.68
C LYS A 144 22.48 8.39 -12.85
N LYS A 145 22.13 7.10 -12.92
CA LYS A 145 20.98 6.52 -12.22
C LYS A 145 21.37 5.97 -10.85
N PHE A 146 20.50 6.16 -9.88
CA PHE A 146 20.62 5.65 -8.53
C PHE A 146 19.30 5.01 -8.09
N LEU A 147 19.41 3.97 -7.29
CA LEU A 147 18.28 3.35 -6.61
C LEU A 147 18.35 3.73 -5.13
N LEU A 148 17.32 4.42 -4.66
CA LEU A 148 17.09 4.63 -3.24
C LEU A 148 16.30 3.48 -2.67
N ILE A 149 16.76 2.90 -1.57
CA ILE A 149 16.18 1.69 -1.00
C ILE A 149 15.96 1.87 0.50
N ASP A 150 14.75 1.64 0.96
CA ASP A 150 14.42 1.50 2.37
C ASP A 150 13.87 0.09 2.62
N LYS A 151 14.72 -0.74 3.22
CA LYS A 151 14.40 -2.13 3.58
C LYS A 151 13.46 -2.23 4.79
N CYS A 152 12.89 -1.11 5.27
CA CYS A 152 11.93 -1.03 6.38
C CYS A 152 12.41 -1.74 7.68
N LYS A 153 13.72 -1.93 7.87
CA LYS A 153 14.31 -2.49 9.10
C LYS A 153 14.23 -1.43 10.21
N ARG A 154 14.20 -1.85 11.49
CA ARG A 154 13.96 -1.01 12.70
C ARG A 154 14.77 0.29 12.79
N LYS A 155 15.88 0.42 12.06
CA LYS A 155 16.60 1.69 11.81
C LYS A 155 16.49 2.01 10.31
N GLY A 156 15.38 2.62 9.91
CA GLY A 156 15.07 2.91 8.51
C GLY A 156 15.95 4.03 7.95
N ASN A 157 17.17 3.70 7.54
CA ASN A 157 17.98 4.56 6.69
C ASN A 157 17.73 4.19 5.24
N ILE A 158 17.56 5.19 4.38
CA ILE A 158 17.48 4.97 2.94
C ILE A 158 18.92 4.78 2.46
N GLU A 159 19.18 3.63 1.86
CA GLU A 159 20.44 3.30 1.18
C GLU A 159 20.40 3.88 -0.23
N ILE A 160 21.50 4.48 -0.69
CA ILE A 160 21.67 4.99 -2.04
C ILE A 160 22.61 4.04 -2.76
N VAL A 161 22.15 3.38 -3.82
CA VAL A 161 22.93 2.39 -4.56
C VAL A 161 23.05 2.83 -6.03
N PRO A 162 24.24 2.78 -6.64
CA PRO A 162 24.38 3.01 -8.08
C PRO A 162 23.53 2.04 -8.89
N PHE A 163 22.85 2.52 -9.93
CA PHE A 163 21.95 1.72 -10.77
C PHE A 163 22.42 1.69 -12.22
N ASP A 164 23.72 1.45 -12.41
CA ASP A 164 24.42 1.64 -13.68
C ASP A 164 24.02 0.62 -14.75
N ASN A 165 23.73 -0.63 -14.35
CA ASN A 165 23.38 -1.71 -15.28
C ASN A 165 21.88 -1.83 -15.57
N ASN A 166 21.07 -0.86 -15.13
CA ASN A 166 19.60 -0.93 -15.16
C ASN A 166 18.98 -2.14 -14.45
N THR A 167 19.78 -3.01 -13.80
CA THR A 167 19.31 -4.19 -13.06
C THR A 167 20.04 -4.29 -11.74
N ILE A 168 19.32 -4.59 -10.67
CA ILE A 168 19.90 -4.90 -9.37
C ILE A 168 19.14 -6.06 -8.70
N LEU A 169 19.90 -6.94 -8.08
CA LEU A 169 19.35 -7.99 -7.23
C LEU A 169 19.53 -7.59 -5.76
N LEU A 170 18.43 -7.49 -5.05
CA LEU A 170 18.39 -7.20 -3.62
C LEU A 170 18.18 -8.49 -2.85
N THR A 171 19.20 -8.90 -2.10
CA THR A 171 19.15 -10.03 -1.16
C THR A 171 18.93 -9.52 0.28
N ASP A 172 18.66 -10.43 1.21
CA ASP A 172 18.50 -10.16 2.66
C ASP A 172 17.24 -9.37 3.06
N LEU A 173 16.16 -9.51 2.29
CA LEU A 173 14.85 -8.95 2.59
C LEU A 173 14.03 -9.95 3.40
N ASN A 174 14.24 -9.97 4.72
CA ASN A 174 13.53 -10.88 5.62
C ASN A 174 12.09 -10.40 5.88
N SER A 175 11.11 -11.27 5.61
CA SER A 175 9.72 -11.06 5.99
C SER A 175 9.10 -12.37 6.47
N LYS A 176 8.51 -12.38 7.67
CA LYS A 176 7.84 -13.56 8.26
C LYS A 176 8.73 -14.83 8.28
N ASN A 177 10.01 -14.70 8.60
CA ASN A 177 11.00 -15.79 8.64
C ASN A 177 11.32 -16.42 7.27
N VAL A 178 11.05 -15.71 6.18
CA VAL A 178 11.49 -16.07 4.84
C VAL A 178 12.38 -14.94 4.34
N ASP A 179 13.55 -15.28 3.81
CA ASP A 179 14.41 -14.34 3.12
C ASP A 179 13.99 -14.28 1.65
N TYR A 180 13.75 -13.07 1.17
CA TYR A 180 13.32 -12.82 -0.20
C TYR A 180 14.44 -12.17 -1.01
N SER A 181 14.46 -12.52 -2.29
CA SER A 181 15.34 -11.97 -3.31
C SER A 181 14.49 -11.21 -4.32
N VAL A 182 14.73 -9.90 -4.43
CA VAL A 182 13.96 -9.02 -5.32
C VAL A 182 14.89 -8.47 -6.39
N GLU A 183 14.61 -8.82 -7.64
CA GLU A 183 15.26 -8.22 -8.81
C GLU A 183 14.44 -7.01 -9.26
N ILE A 184 15.11 -5.87 -9.46
CA ILE A 184 14.53 -4.67 -10.04
C ILE A 184 15.30 -4.37 -11.33
N GLU A 185 14.59 -4.30 -12.45
CA GLU A 185 15.11 -4.10 -13.79
C GLU A 185 14.38 -2.95 -14.48
N ILE A 186 15.11 -2.02 -15.11
CA ILE A 186 14.55 -1.08 -16.09
C ILE A 186 14.74 -1.70 -17.46
N LYS A 187 13.64 -1.91 -18.17
CA LYS A 187 13.64 -2.48 -19.52
C LYS A 187 13.04 -1.48 -20.50
N ASP A 188 13.58 -1.43 -21.71
CA ASP A 188 12.96 -0.67 -22.79
C ASP A 188 11.63 -1.34 -23.20
N ASN A 189 10.60 -0.52 -23.34
CA ASN A 189 9.28 -0.94 -23.78
C ASN A 189 9.33 -1.14 -25.31
N PRO A 190 8.97 -2.32 -25.84
CA PRO A 190 8.98 -2.60 -27.28
C PRO A 190 7.99 -1.76 -28.09
#